data_AF-A0A6J2RI54-F1
#
_entry.id   AF-A0A6J2RI54-F1
#
_cell.length_a   1.000
_cell.length_b   1.000
_cell.length_c   1.000
_cell.angle_alpha   90.00
_cell.angle_beta   90.00
_cell.angle_gamma   90.00
#
_symmetry.space_group_name_H-M   'P 1'
#
loop_
_entity.id
_entity.type
_entity.pdbx_description
1 polymer ?
#
loop_
_entity_poly.entity_id
_entity_poly.type
_entity_poly.pdbx_seq_one_letter_code
_entity_poly.pdbx_strand_id
1 'polypeptide(L)'
;MATSNGKGEKVSKLETLKHLEKCRKERDDAMHRESVLREKLRQYELRIRSTDALKQKVKTLAIDNKELRKQVKALRTEIGLECNPKFNGKTTKDIINDLHEKDLECNSLVEKAGKQSLTIDDLTSELANTVTSKTLLEDQVQSLQQNLKDMTNNQRRLLKLWEDKKVQREQLALPAIAHKPAQKPFVHKAVQTEMSVSSSQKLPVNAFETRPNSWDHDKKTVLDKHSFSTYGNSFHHEKKSFMHDETKGIDSIH
;
A
#
# COMPACT_ATOMS: atom_id res chain seq x y z
N MET A 1 -125.21 28.63 -44.54
CA MET A 1 -124.49 27.34 -44.49
C MET A 1 -123.00 27.62 -44.59
N ALA A 2 -122.26 27.29 -43.53
CA ALA A 2 -120.82 27.28 -43.54
C ALA A 2 -120.33 25.98 -44.20
N THR A 3 -119.52 26.07 -45.24
CA THR A 3 -118.73 24.93 -45.72
C THR A 3 -117.29 25.37 -45.99
N SER A 4 -116.46 24.96 -45.03
CA SER A 4 -115.00 24.84 -45.03
C SER A 4 -114.28 24.83 -46.37
N ASN A 5 -113.27 25.69 -46.51
CA ASN A 5 -112.09 25.39 -47.34
C ASN A 5 -110.75 25.79 -46.69
N GLY A 6 -110.65 25.64 -45.36
CA GLY A 6 -109.43 25.90 -44.60
C GLY A 6 -108.38 24.77 -44.59
N LYS A 7 -108.50 23.76 -45.47
CA LYS A 7 -107.61 22.59 -45.51
C LYS A 7 -106.44 22.72 -46.50
N GLY A 8 -106.61 23.38 -47.65
CA GLY A 8 -105.54 23.52 -48.66
C GLY A 8 -104.45 24.52 -48.28
N GLU A 9 -104.82 25.63 -47.66
CA GLU A 9 -103.88 26.68 -47.22
C GLU A 9 -102.99 26.23 -46.05
N LYS A 10 -103.51 25.32 -45.21
CA LYS A 10 -102.75 24.72 -44.09
C LYS A 10 -101.73 23.69 -44.54
N VAL A 11 -101.99 22.96 -45.63
CA VAL A 11 -101.04 22.00 -46.23
C VAL A 11 -99.86 22.76 -46.86
N SER A 12 -100.13 23.84 -47.60
CA SER A 12 -99.09 24.70 -48.19
C SER A 12 -98.21 25.40 -47.13
N LYS A 13 -98.80 25.89 -46.03
CA LYS A 13 -98.03 26.45 -44.90
C LYS A 13 -97.18 25.40 -44.19
N LEU A 14 -97.69 24.18 -44.00
CA LEU A 14 -96.94 23.07 -43.40
C LEU A 14 -95.74 22.65 -44.26
N GLU A 15 -95.92 22.55 -45.58
CA GLU A 15 -94.84 22.21 -46.52
C GLU A 15 -93.77 23.31 -46.55
N THR A 16 -94.18 24.57 -46.52
CA THR A 16 -93.26 25.71 -46.43
C THR A 16 -92.45 25.65 -45.13
N LEU A 17 -93.09 25.36 -43.99
CA LEU A 17 -92.40 25.18 -42.70
C LEU A 17 -91.42 24.00 -42.72
N LYS A 18 -91.80 22.86 -43.31
CA LYS A 18 -90.89 21.70 -43.48
C LYS A 18 -89.68 22.05 -44.35
N HIS A 19 -89.88 22.84 -45.41
CA HIS A 19 -88.79 23.28 -46.26
C HIS A 19 -87.84 24.23 -45.51
N LEU A 20 -88.37 25.17 -44.74
CA LEU A 20 -87.57 26.06 -43.89
C LEU A 20 -86.77 25.28 -42.83
N GLU A 21 -87.39 24.29 -42.19
CA GLU A 21 -86.71 23.42 -41.23
C GLU A 21 -85.58 22.62 -41.88
N LYS A 22 -85.81 22.10 -43.10
CA LYS A 22 -84.79 21.43 -43.90
C LYS A 22 -83.63 22.38 -44.25
N CYS A 23 -83.92 23.58 -44.74
CA CYS A 23 -82.91 24.58 -45.05
C CYS A 23 -82.11 25.00 -43.82
N ARG A 24 -82.77 25.13 -42.66
CA ARG A 24 -82.12 25.41 -41.37
C ARG A 24 -81.14 24.29 -41.01
N LYS A 25 -81.59 23.04 -41.08
CA LYS A 25 -80.75 21.87 -40.79
C LYS A 25 -79.56 21.77 -41.74
N GLU A 26 -79.77 21.95 -43.04
CA GLU A 26 -78.70 21.91 -44.04
C GLU A 26 -77.67 23.03 -43.82
N ARG A 27 -78.11 24.24 -43.43
CA ARG A 27 -77.23 25.34 -43.03
C ARG A 27 -76.42 24.99 -41.80
N ASP A 28 -77.05 24.45 -40.76
CA ASP A 28 -76.37 24.11 -39.50
C ASP A 28 -75.36 22.96 -39.72
N ASP A 29 -75.71 21.95 -40.53
CA ASP A 29 -74.81 20.88 -40.95
C ASP A 29 -73.64 21.40 -41.83
N ALA A 30 -73.88 22.41 -42.66
CA ALA A 30 -72.84 23.07 -43.45
C ALA A 30 -71.87 23.85 -42.54
N MET A 31 -72.39 24.62 -41.57
CA MET A 31 -71.56 25.34 -40.60
C MET A 31 -70.75 24.39 -39.72
N HIS A 32 -71.34 23.26 -39.29
CA HIS A 32 -70.60 22.26 -38.51
C HIS A 32 -69.46 21.64 -39.32
N ARG A 33 -69.74 21.25 -40.58
CA ARG A 33 -68.71 20.73 -41.51
C ARG A 33 -67.61 21.76 -41.75
N GLU A 34 -67.97 23.02 -41.94
CA GLU A 34 -67.01 24.12 -42.11
C GLU A 34 -66.12 24.27 -40.86
N SER A 35 -66.70 24.27 -39.67
CA SER A 35 -65.95 24.37 -38.41
C SER A 35 -64.95 23.23 -38.26
N VAL A 36 -65.35 21.98 -38.54
CA VAL A 36 -64.47 20.82 -38.52
C VAL A 36 -63.33 20.94 -39.54
N LEU A 37 -63.61 21.43 -40.75
CA LEU A 37 -62.60 21.64 -41.78
C LEU A 37 -61.61 22.75 -41.40
N ARG A 38 -62.08 23.85 -40.82
CA ARG A 38 -61.23 24.95 -40.31
C ARG A 38 -60.30 24.46 -39.20
N GLU A 39 -60.79 23.66 -38.25
CA GLU A 39 -59.93 23.11 -37.19
C GLU A 39 -58.91 22.10 -37.77
N LYS A 40 -59.32 21.23 -38.70
CA LYS A 40 -58.37 20.34 -39.40
C LYS A 40 -57.28 21.13 -40.13
N LEU A 41 -57.63 22.21 -40.82
CA LEU A 41 -56.66 23.07 -41.49
C LEU A 41 -55.68 23.68 -40.48
N ARG A 42 -56.18 24.22 -39.36
CA ARG A 42 -55.34 24.75 -38.26
C ARG A 42 -54.36 23.71 -37.71
N GLN A 43 -54.82 22.47 -37.53
CA GLN A 43 -53.96 21.36 -37.07
C GLN A 43 -52.89 20.99 -38.10
N TYR A 44 -53.23 20.96 -39.39
CA TYR A 44 -52.26 20.71 -40.46
C TYR A 44 -51.20 21.81 -40.53
N GLU A 45 -51.60 23.08 -40.44
CA GLU A 45 -50.66 24.19 -40.40
C GLU A 45 -49.70 24.10 -39.21
N LEU A 46 -50.21 23.77 -38.01
CA LEU A 46 -49.37 23.57 -36.83
C LEU A 46 -48.38 22.41 -37.03
N ARG A 47 -48.85 21.29 -37.59
CA ARG A 47 -48.02 20.12 -37.90
C ARG A 47 -46.92 20.48 -38.89
N ILE A 48 -47.24 21.21 -39.96
CA ILE A 48 -46.27 21.67 -40.96
C ILE A 48 -45.20 22.53 -40.29
N ARG A 49 -45.59 23.56 -39.52
CA ARG A 49 -44.65 24.43 -38.79
C ARG A 49 -43.74 23.63 -37.86
N SER A 50 -44.28 22.67 -37.10
CA SER A 50 -43.49 21.83 -36.20
C SER A 50 -42.50 20.92 -36.94
N THR A 51 -42.92 20.37 -38.08
CA THR A 51 -42.09 19.49 -38.91
C THR A 51 -40.94 20.29 -39.53
N ASP A 52 -41.19 21.51 -39.99
CA ASP A 52 -40.16 22.35 -40.57
C ASP A 52 -39.16 22.84 -39.52
N ALA A 53 -39.61 23.16 -38.29
CA ALA A 53 -38.71 23.44 -37.17
C ALA A 53 -37.81 22.22 -36.84
N LEU A 54 -38.38 21.01 -36.83
CA LEU A 54 -37.62 19.78 -36.60
C LEU A 54 -36.60 19.53 -37.73
N LYS A 55 -36.98 19.72 -39.00
CA LYS A 55 -36.05 19.62 -40.14
C LYS A 55 -34.88 20.58 -40.01
N GLN A 56 -35.13 21.83 -39.60
CA GLN A 56 -34.04 22.79 -39.36
C GLN A 56 -33.13 22.32 -38.22
N LYS A 57 -33.67 21.84 -37.11
CA LYS A 57 -32.89 21.29 -36.00
C LYS A 57 -32.00 20.12 -36.42
N VAL A 58 -32.52 19.20 -37.22
CA VAL A 58 -31.75 18.06 -37.75
C VAL A 58 -30.63 18.55 -38.68
N LYS A 59 -30.89 19.54 -39.54
CA LYS A 59 -29.86 20.13 -40.40
C LYS A 59 -28.74 20.77 -39.58
N THR A 60 -29.07 21.56 -38.56
CA THR A 60 -28.08 22.16 -37.66
C THR A 60 -27.25 21.08 -36.95
N LEU A 61 -27.91 20.07 -36.35
CA LEU A 61 -27.20 18.97 -35.68
C LEU A 61 -26.29 18.17 -36.62
N ALA A 62 -26.68 17.99 -37.89
CA ALA A 62 -25.84 17.32 -38.88
C ALA A 62 -24.58 18.12 -39.21
N ILE A 63 -24.69 19.46 -39.30
CA ILE A 63 -23.55 20.36 -39.49
C ILE A 63 -22.64 20.31 -38.27
N ASP A 64 -23.20 20.44 -37.06
CA ASP A 64 -22.45 20.39 -35.81
C ASP A 64 -21.72 19.05 -35.65
N ASN A 65 -22.39 17.93 -35.96
CA ASN A 65 -21.76 16.60 -35.90
C ASN A 65 -20.60 16.48 -36.90
N LYS A 66 -20.75 17.03 -38.11
CA LYS A 66 -19.68 17.06 -39.11
C LYS A 66 -18.49 17.88 -38.60
N GLU A 67 -18.75 19.02 -37.97
CA GLU A 67 -17.70 19.88 -37.43
C GLU A 67 -16.99 19.24 -36.24
N LEU A 68 -17.72 18.63 -35.30
CA LEU A 68 -17.15 17.85 -34.20
C LEU A 68 -16.24 16.73 -34.71
N ARG A 69 -16.63 16.01 -35.77
CA ARG A 69 -15.77 14.98 -36.37
C ARG A 69 -14.46 15.55 -36.91
N LYS A 70 -14.49 16.74 -37.52
CA LYS A 70 -13.26 17.42 -37.97
C LYS A 70 -12.39 17.83 -36.79
N GLN A 71 -12.98 18.41 -35.74
CA GLN A 71 -12.25 18.80 -34.54
C GLN A 71 -11.60 17.60 -33.86
N VAL A 72 -12.32 16.48 -33.72
CA VAL A 72 -11.76 15.23 -33.18
C VAL A 72 -10.58 14.74 -34.03
N LYS A 73 -10.70 14.77 -35.37
CA LYS A 73 -9.60 14.36 -36.26
C LYS A 73 -8.39 15.30 -36.14
N ALA A 74 -8.63 16.62 -36.07
CA ALA A 74 -7.59 17.63 -35.90
C ALA A 74 -6.86 17.44 -34.56
N LEU A 75 -7.60 17.34 -33.46
CA LEU A 75 -7.05 17.10 -32.13
C LEU A 75 -6.22 15.82 -32.09
N ARG A 76 -6.74 14.70 -32.61
CA ARG A 76 -5.99 13.42 -32.66
C ARG A 76 -4.68 13.55 -33.44
N THR A 77 -4.65 14.39 -34.47
CA THR A 77 -3.43 14.69 -35.23
C THR A 77 -2.47 15.56 -34.41
N GLU A 78 -2.98 16.61 -33.77
CA GLU A 78 -2.22 17.55 -32.94
C GLU A 78 -1.54 16.86 -31.75
N ILE A 79 -2.26 15.97 -31.06
CA ILE A 79 -1.69 15.17 -29.96
C ILE A 79 -0.88 13.96 -30.46
N GLY A 80 -0.64 13.85 -31.77
CA GLY A 80 0.25 12.86 -32.36
C GLY A 80 -0.28 11.41 -32.35
N LEU A 81 -1.57 11.18 -32.07
CA LEU A 81 -2.15 9.83 -32.11
C LEU A 81 -2.15 9.26 -33.53
N GLU A 82 -2.37 10.09 -34.54
CA GLU A 82 -2.42 9.65 -35.94
C GLU A 82 -1.03 9.30 -36.50
N CYS A 83 0.04 9.88 -35.97
CA CYS A 83 1.42 9.59 -36.38
C CYS A 83 1.97 8.32 -35.70
N ASN A 84 1.32 7.85 -34.63
CA ASN A 84 1.79 6.71 -33.88
C ASN A 84 1.11 5.42 -34.37
N PRO A 85 1.88 4.44 -34.90
CA PRO A 85 1.31 3.20 -35.42
C PRO A 85 0.57 2.38 -34.35
N LYS A 86 0.85 2.59 -33.05
CA LYS A 86 0.14 1.91 -31.95
C LYS A 86 -1.33 2.33 -31.81
N PHE A 87 -1.67 3.54 -32.27
CA PHE A 87 -3.01 4.13 -32.13
C PHE A 87 -3.76 4.25 -33.46
N ASN A 88 -3.10 3.92 -34.57
CA ASN A 88 -3.72 3.90 -35.88
C ASN A 88 -4.89 2.90 -35.92
N GLY A 89 -6.04 3.33 -36.45
CA GLY A 89 -7.26 2.53 -36.52
C GLY A 89 -8.01 2.34 -35.19
N LYS A 90 -7.46 2.78 -34.04
CA LYS A 90 -8.13 2.69 -32.74
C LYS A 90 -9.06 3.87 -32.50
N THR A 91 -10.22 3.60 -31.89
CA THR A 91 -11.10 4.67 -31.43
C THR A 91 -10.48 5.39 -30.24
N THR A 92 -10.92 6.63 -29.97
CA THR A 92 -10.43 7.37 -28.79
C THR A 92 -10.74 6.62 -27.49
N LYS A 93 -11.85 5.86 -27.44
CA LYS A 93 -12.21 5.04 -26.29
C LYS A 93 -11.22 3.90 -26.05
N ASP A 94 -10.82 3.21 -27.11
CA ASP A 94 -9.86 2.09 -27.00
C ASP A 94 -8.51 2.59 -26.47
N ILE A 95 -8.05 3.74 -26.96
CA ILE A 95 -6.79 4.36 -26.51
C ILE A 95 -6.87 4.75 -25.02
N ILE A 96 -7.99 5.32 -24.57
CA ILE A 96 -8.18 5.67 -23.15
C ILE A 96 -8.13 4.41 -22.27
N ASN A 97 -8.77 3.33 -22.70
CA ASN A 97 -8.75 2.07 -21.96
C ASN A 97 -7.33 1.49 -21.88
N ASP A 98 -6.61 1.44 -23.00
CA ASP A 98 -5.21 0.97 -23.03
C ASP A 98 -4.32 1.80 -22.09
N LEU A 99 -4.50 3.13 -22.08
CA LEU A 99 -3.74 4.03 -21.21
C LEU A 99 -4.10 3.81 -19.73
N HIS A 100 -5.36 3.56 -19.41
CA HIS A 100 -5.80 3.26 -18.05
C HIS A 100 -5.24 1.91 -17.55
N GLU A 101 -5.20 0.89 -18.40
CA GLU A 101 -4.55 -0.39 -18.08
C GLU A 101 -3.05 -0.19 -17.81
N LYS A 102 -2.37 0.65 -18.61
CA LYS A 102 -0.97 0.99 -18.40
C LYS A 102 -0.74 1.77 -17.11
N ASP A 103 -1.65 2.66 -16.74
CA ASP A 103 -1.59 3.37 -15.47
C ASP A 103 -1.69 2.41 -14.27
N LEU A 104 -2.62 1.45 -14.33
CA LEU A 104 -2.73 0.39 -13.32
C LEU A 104 -1.46 -0.47 -13.23
N GLU A 105 -0.86 -0.83 -14.36
CA GLU A 105 0.42 -1.55 -14.40
C GLU A 105 1.55 -0.73 -13.77
N CYS A 106 1.66 0.56 -14.11
CA CYS A 106 2.64 1.48 -13.51
C CYS A 106 2.47 1.56 -11.99
N ASN A 107 1.24 1.70 -11.50
CA ASN A 107 0.95 1.72 -10.07
C ASN A 107 1.40 0.42 -9.38
N SER A 108 1.13 -0.74 -10.00
CA SER A 108 1.60 -2.04 -9.48
C SER A 108 3.14 -2.13 -9.43
N LEU A 109 3.83 -1.60 -10.45
CA LEU A 109 5.29 -1.57 -10.48
C LEU A 109 5.87 -0.64 -9.41
N VAL A 110 5.27 0.53 -9.20
CA VAL A 110 5.67 1.47 -8.14
C VAL A 110 5.53 0.83 -6.76
N GLU A 111 4.42 0.14 -6.49
CA GLU A 111 4.25 -0.59 -5.22
C GLU A 111 5.31 -1.68 -5.02
N LYS A 112 5.62 -2.45 -6.08
CA LYS A 112 6.67 -3.48 -6.03
C LYS A 112 8.04 -2.87 -5.79
N ALA A 113 8.36 -1.77 -6.47
CA ALA A 113 9.61 -1.05 -6.28
C ALA A 113 9.73 -0.49 -4.85
N GLY A 114 8.64 0.02 -4.28
CA GLY A 114 8.59 0.46 -2.88
C GLY A 114 8.89 -0.68 -1.90
N LYS A 115 8.27 -1.85 -2.09
CA LYS A 115 8.56 -3.05 -1.26
C LYS A 115 10.01 -3.51 -1.38
N GLN A 116 10.56 -3.50 -2.60
CA GLN A 116 11.96 -3.84 -2.83
C GLN A 116 12.92 -2.84 -2.17
N SER A 117 12.60 -1.54 -2.20
CA SER A 117 13.37 -0.51 -1.51
C SER A 117 13.45 -0.78 -0.01
N LEU A 118 12.32 -1.06 0.64
CA LEU A 118 12.30 -1.41 2.07
C LEU A 118 13.15 -2.65 2.37
N THR A 119 13.09 -3.66 1.50
CA THR A 119 13.90 -4.87 1.66
C THR A 119 15.40 -4.57 1.54
N ILE A 120 15.78 -3.66 0.64
CA ILE A 120 17.18 -3.21 0.51
C ILE A 120 17.65 -2.50 1.78
N ASP A 121 16.81 -1.62 2.35
CA ASP A 121 17.13 -0.90 3.58
C ASP A 121 17.32 -1.87 4.76
N ASP A 122 16.43 -2.85 4.92
CA ASP A 122 16.52 -3.89 5.94
C ASP A 122 17.82 -4.71 5.81
N LEU A 123 18.11 -5.22 4.61
CA LEU A 123 19.34 -5.99 4.35
C LEU A 123 20.61 -5.15 4.54
N THR A 124 20.55 -3.85 4.22
CA THR A 124 21.66 -2.92 4.44
C THR A 124 21.94 -2.75 5.93
N SER A 125 20.89 -2.64 6.75
CA SER A 125 21.00 -2.58 8.21
C SER A 125 21.55 -3.88 8.79
N GLU A 126 21.06 -5.04 8.34
CA GLU A 126 21.58 -6.35 8.76
C GLU A 126 23.06 -6.53 8.42
N LEU A 127 23.47 -6.10 7.22
CA LEU A 127 24.87 -6.12 6.80
C LEU A 127 25.73 -5.22 7.67
N ALA A 128 25.28 -3.99 7.96
CA ALA A 128 26.00 -3.07 8.84
C ALA A 128 26.19 -3.67 10.24
N ASN A 129 25.14 -4.25 10.83
CA ASN A 129 25.20 -4.92 12.12
C ASN A 129 26.16 -6.12 12.11
N THR A 130 26.17 -6.88 11.02
CA THR A 130 27.09 -8.01 10.83
C THR A 130 28.53 -7.54 10.74
N VAL A 131 28.81 -6.46 10.01
CA VAL A 131 30.14 -5.85 9.92
C VAL A 131 30.61 -5.38 11.29
N THR A 132 29.78 -4.67 12.06
CA THR A 132 30.13 -4.25 13.42
C THR A 132 30.42 -5.44 14.34
N SER A 133 29.58 -6.48 14.28
CA SER A 133 29.78 -7.69 15.08
C SER A 133 31.07 -8.42 14.71
N LYS A 134 31.39 -8.48 13.41
CA LYS A 134 32.64 -9.05 12.91
C LYS A 134 33.85 -8.27 13.44
N THR A 135 33.85 -6.94 13.35
CA THR A 135 34.95 -6.11 13.87
C THR A 135 35.20 -6.37 15.36
N LEU A 136 34.13 -6.44 16.17
CA LEU A 136 34.27 -6.73 17.61
C LEU A 136 34.90 -8.11 17.87
N LEU A 137 34.51 -9.12 17.10
CA LEU A 137 35.09 -10.46 17.21
C LEU A 137 36.55 -10.49 16.76
N GLU A 138 36.90 -9.76 15.70
CA GLU A 138 38.29 -9.60 15.24
C GLU A 138 39.16 -8.95 16.33
N ASP A 139 38.66 -7.91 17.00
CA ASP A 139 39.35 -7.26 18.13
C ASP A 139 39.55 -8.23 19.31
N GLN A 140 38.55 -9.05 19.63
CA GLN A 140 38.66 -10.08 20.67
C GLN A 140 39.71 -11.14 20.31
N VAL A 141 39.73 -11.60 19.05
CA VAL A 141 40.72 -12.57 18.58
C VAL A 141 42.12 -11.99 18.66
N GLN A 142 42.33 -10.75 18.23
CA GLN A 142 43.63 -10.08 18.32
C GLN A 142 44.11 -9.94 19.78
N SER A 143 43.21 -9.55 20.69
CA SER A 143 43.50 -9.45 22.12
C SER A 143 43.92 -10.80 22.73
N LEU A 144 43.19 -11.88 22.41
CA LEU A 144 43.52 -13.24 22.86
C LEU A 144 44.87 -13.72 22.30
N GLN A 145 45.14 -13.45 21.02
CA GLN A 145 46.43 -13.77 20.41
C GLN A 145 47.60 -13.04 21.08
N GLN A 146 47.41 -11.75 21.41
CA GLN A 146 48.42 -10.96 22.12
C GLN A 146 48.63 -11.49 23.54
N ASN A 147 47.57 -11.82 24.28
CA ASN A 147 47.66 -12.42 25.61
C ASN A 147 48.44 -13.74 25.59
N LEU A 148 48.13 -14.62 24.64
CA LEU A 148 48.84 -15.89 24.47
C LEU A 148 50.34 -15.69 24.21
N LYS A 149 50.69 -14.71 23.37
CA LYS A 149 52.09 -14.34 23.09
C LYS A 149 52.80 -13.87 24.37
N ASP A 150 52.14 -13.03 25.17
CA ASP A 150 52.70 -12.52 26.42
C ASP A 150 52.86 -13.61 27.47
N MET A 151 51.87 -14.49 27.63
CA MET A 151 51.99 -15.67 28.50
C MET A 151 53.12 -16.60 28.07
N THR A 152 53.27 -16.85 26.76
CA THR A 152 54.36 -17.69 26.22
C THR A 152 55.73 -17.07 26.50
N ASN A 153 55.86 -15.75 26.33
CA ASN A 153 57.09 -15.02 26.65
C ASN A 153 57.39 -15.06 28.17
N ASN A 154 56.38 -14.92 29.01
CA ASN A 154 56.51 -15.04 30.46
C ASN A 154 56.99 -16.44 30.86
N GLN A 155 56.35 -17.50 30.34
CA GLN A 155 56.76 -18.88 30.56
C GLN A 155 58.22 -19.12 30.14
N ARG A 156 58.63 -18.62 28.95
CA ARG A 156 60.02 -18.72 28.49
C ARG A 156 61.00 -18.03 29.45
N ARG A 157 60.66 -16.83 29.92
CA ARG A 157 61.48 -16.10 30.90
C ARG A 157 61.59 -16.85 32.23
N LEU A 158 60.47 -17.39 32.71
CA LEU A 158 60.42 -18.15 33.95
C LEU A 158 61.26 -19.43 33.87
N LEU A 159 61.17 -20.17 32.75
CA LEU A 159 62.01 -21.34 32.50
C LEU A 159 63.50 -20.99 32.50
N LYS A 160 63.88 -19.89 31.84
CA LYS A 160 65.27 -19.41 31.85
C LYS A 160 65.77 -19.08 33.26
N LEU A 161 64.99 -18.33 34.04
CA LEU A 161 65.33 -18.01 35.43
C LEU A 161 65.45 -19.27 36.30
N TRP A 162 64.61 -20.27 36.06
CA TRP A 162 64.69 -21.56 36.72
C TRP A 162 66.01 -22.27 36.42
N GLU A 163 66.42 -22.29 35.15
CA GLU A 163 67.70 -22.89 34.73
C GLU A 163 68.89 -22.12 35.30
N ASP A 164 68.89 -20.79 35.21
CA ASP A 164 69.95 -19.94 35.76
C ASP A 164 70.13 -20.18 37.28
N LYS A 165 69.02 -20.32 38.03
CA LYS A 165 69.05 -20.61 39.48
C LYS A 165 69.54 -22.03 39.78
N LYS A 166 69.21 -23.00 38.94
CA LYS A 166 69.72 -24.37 39.05
C LYS A 166 71.23 -24.39 38.87
N VAL A 167 71.73 -23.74 37.82
CA VAL A 167 73.17 -23.59 37.56
C VAL A 167 73.88 -22.89 38.72
N GLN A 168 73.30 -21.82 39.30
CA GLN A 168 73.87 -21.15 40.48
C GLN A 168 73.99 -22.09 41.69
N ARG A 169 72.98 -22.92 41.96
CA ARG A 169 73.05 -23.92 43.03
C ARG A 169 74.14 -24.96 42.77
N GLU A 170 74.28 -25.43 41.53
CA GLU A 170 75.31 -26.40 41.15
C GLU A 170 76.72 -25.78 41.27
N GLN A 171 76.91 -24.52 40.88
CA GLN A 171 78.18 -23.80 41.04
C GLN A 171 78.54 -23.55 42.51
N LEU A 172 77.56 -23.31 43.38
CA LEU A 172 77.74 -23.19 44.84
C LEU A 172 77.93 -24.55 45.53
N ALA A 173 77.60 -25.67 44.87
CA ALA A 173 77.69 -27.03 45.40
C ALA A 173 78.97 -27.77 44.98
N LEU A 174 79.93 -27.10 44.34
CA LEU A 174 81.25 -27.68 44.09
C LEU A 174 81.95 -27.95 45.44
N PRO A 175 82.52 -29.16 45.66
CA PRO A 175 83.25 -29.45 46.88
C PRO A 175 84.45 -28.50 46.97
N ALA A 176 84.49 -27.69 48.02
CA ALA A 176 85.73 -27.06 48.45
C ALA A 176 86.77 -28.18 48.59
N ILE A 177 87.83 -28.09 47.78
CA ILE A 177 89.00 -28.94 47.91
C ILE A 177 89.46 -28.87 49.35
N ALA A 178 89.43 -30.01 50.03
CA ALA A 178 89.90 -30.15 51.40
C ALA A 178 91.43 -29.93 51.44
N HIS A 179 91.86 -28.77 51.95
CA HIS A 179 93.14 -28.65 52.63
C HIS A 179 92.88 -28.21 54.09
N LYS A 180 93.48 -28.98 55.00
CA LYS A 180 93.25 -29.09 56.45
C LYS A 180 93.65 -27.83 57.26
N PRO A 181 93.66 -27.88 58.60
CA PRO A 181 92.63 -27.43 59.51
C PRO A 181 93.06 -26.13 60.22
N ALA A 182 92.30 -25.06 60.08
CA ALA A 182 92.43 -23.91 60.98
C ALA A 182 91.04 -23.59 61.52
N GLN A 183 90.89 -23.85 62.82
CA GLN A 183 89.72 -23.49 63.62
C GLN A 183 89.26 -22.07 63.30
N LYS A 184 88.01 -21.95 62.84
CA LYS A 184 87.10 -20.86 63.22
C LYS A 184 85.68 -21.39 63.06
N PRO A 185 84.81 -21.25 64.07
CA PRO A 185 83.46 -21.79 64.01
C PRO A 185 82.72 -21.18 62.82
N PHE A 186 82.27 -22.07 61.94
CA PHE A 186 81.30 -21.79 60.91
C PHE A 186 79.97 -21.50 61.63
N VAL A 187 79.77 -20.25 62.03
CA VAL A 187 78.45 -19.78 62.42
C VAL A 187 77.67 -19.71 61.12
N HIS A 188 76.83 -20.72 60.88
CA HIS A 188 75.68 -20.57 60.01
C HIS A 188 74.90 -19.37 60.55
N LYS A 189 75.15 -18.17 60.01
CA LYS A 189 74.09 -17.18 59.93
C LYS A 189 73.09 -17.80 58.98
N ALA A 190 72.15 -18.55 59.54
CA ALA A 190 70.82 -18.57 58.98
C ALA A 190 70.51 -17.09 58.75
N VAL A 191 70.55 -16.65 57.49
CA VAL A 191 69.78 -15.50 57.07
C VAL A 191 68.35 -16.02 57.12
N GLN A 192 67.86 -16.18 58.35
CA GLN A 192 66.46 -16.15 58.67
C GLN A 192 66.07 -14.75 58.19
N THR A 193 65.33 -14.70 57.08
CA THR A 193 64.63 -13.49 56.70
C THR A 193 63.66 -13.23 57.85
N GLU A 194 64.12 -12.51 58.87
CA GLU A 194 63.25 -11.81 59.80
C GLU A 194 62.62 -10.68 58.99
N MET A 195 61.65 -11.04 58.15
CA MET A 195 60.56 -10.11 57.89
C MET A 195 59.82 -10.00 59.20
N SER A 196 60.28 -9.09 60.06
CA SER A 196 59.53 -8.62 61.20
C SER A 196 58.23 -8.05 60.63
N VAL A 197 57.15 -8.82 60.68
CA VAL A 197 55.83 -8.24 60.46
C VAL A 197 55.60 -7.36 61.68
N SER A 198 55.61 -6.05 61.46
CA SER A 198 55.22 -5.09 62.49
C SER A 198 53.92 -5.56 63.14
N SER A 199 53.89 -5.66 64.48
CA SER A 199 52.67 -6.05 65.22
C SER A 199 51.48 -5.11 64.94
N SER A 200 51.76 -3.96 64.33
CA SER A 200 50.78 -2.96 63.89
C SER A 200 50.08 -3.31 62.57
N GLN A 201 50.44 -4.40 61.89
CA GLN A 201 49.76 -4.92 60.69
C GLN A 201 49.09 -6.28 60.93
N LYS A 202 48.51 -6.46 62.12
CA LYS A 202 47.61 -7.58 62.38
C LYS A 202 46.30 -7.33 61.64
N LEU A 203 46.10 -7.97 60.49
CA LEU A 203 44.79 -8.01 59.83
C LEU A 203 43.76 -8.60 60.82
N PRO A 204 42.54 -8.05 60.90
CA PRO A 204 41.49 -8.59 61.76
C PRO A 204 41.19 -10.04 61.42
N VAL A 205 40.81 -10.83 62.43
CA VAL A 205 40.68 -12.30 62.41
C VAL A 205 39.73 -12.84 61.31
N ASN A 206 38.97 -11.99 60.64
CA ASN A 206 37.97 -12.37 59.63
C ASN A 206 38.29 -11.92 58.20
N ALA A 207 39.54 -11.62 57.86
CA ALA A 207 39.90 -11.14 56.51
C ALA A 207 39.75 -12.19 55.38
N PHE A 208 39.46 -13.46 55.69
CA PHE A 208 39.25 -14.54 54.71
C PHE A 208 38.01 -15.39 54.98
N GLU A 209 36.95 -14.83 55.58
CA GLU A 209 35.65 -15.52 55.60
C GLU A 209 35.00 -15.45 54.22
N THR A 210 35.12 -16.54 53.46
CA THR A 210 34.26 -16.83 52.31
C THR A 210 32.89 -17.25 52.85
N ARG A 211 31.89 -16.34 52.77
CA ARG A 211 30.50 -16.73 53.04
C ARG A 211 29.97 -17.56 51.87
N PRO A 212 29.41 -18.76 52.12
CA PRO A 212 28.72 -19.53 51.10
C PRO A 212 27.35 -18.93 50.79
N ASN A 213 26.96 -19.03 49.52
CA ASN A 213 25.66 -18.66 48.97
C ASN A 213 24.48 -18.98 49.91
N SER A 214 23.67 -17.97 50.23
CA SER A 214 22.27 -18.19 50.60
C SER A 214 21.40 -17.91 49.37
N TRP A 215 21.04 -18.98 48.68
CA TRP A 215 19.81 -19.03 47.92
C TRP A 215 18.67 -18.89 48.93
N ASP A 216 17.89 -17.82 48.84
CA ASP A 216 16.50 -17.92 49.29
C ASP A 216 15.60 -17.08 48.39
N HIS A 217 14.52 -17.73 47.97
CA HIS A 217 13.46 -17.19 47.15
C HIS A 217 12.57 -16.29 48.01
N ASP A 218 12.24 -15.09 47.54
CA ASP A 218 10.83 -14.71 47.61
C ASP A 218 10.36 -13.68 46.58
N LYS A 219 9.08 -13.83 46.27
CA LYS A 219 8.35 -13.29 45.13
C LYS A 219 7.98 -11.81 45.34
N LYS A 220 8.13 -10.99 44.29
CA LYS A 220 7.08 -10.04 43.85
C LYS A 220 7.40 -9.43 42.49
N THR A 221 6.74 -10.02 41.49
CA THR A 221 6.41 -9.50 40.17
C THR A 221 5.61 -8.21 40.23
N VAL A 222 6.07 -7.12 39.61
CA VAL A 222 5.20 -6.08 39.01
C VAL A 222 5.94 -5.42 37.83
N LEU A 223 5.48 -5.76 36.63
CA LEU A 223 5.24 -4.86 35.48
C LEU A 223 6.43 -4.14 34.83
N ASP A 224 6.91 -4.63 33.68
CA ASP A 224 6.81 -3.78 32.48
C ASP A 224 6.70 -4.60 31.18
N LYS A 225 6.04 -3.97 30.21
CA LYS A 225 5.33 -4.54 29.08
C LYS A 225 6.26 -4.97 27.94
N HIS A 226 6.18 -6.25 27.57
CA HIS A 226 6.38 -6.68 26.19
C HIS A 226 5.22 -7.58 25.78
N SER A 227 4.34 -7.07 24.92
CA SER A 227 3.33 -7.86 24.22
C SER A 227 3.51 -7.67 22.73
N PHE A 228 4.16 -8.64 22.10
CA PHE A 228 4.00 -8.93 20.69
C PHE A 228 2.55 -9.38 20.47
N SER A 229 1.83 -8.72 19.55
CA SER A 229 0.62 -9.29 18.96
C SER A 229 0.95 -9.75 17.55
N THR A 230 1.22 -11.04 17.45
CA THR A 230 0.97 -11.84 16.25
C THR A 230 -0.54 -11.96 16.09
N TYR A 231 -1.11 -11.39 15.03
CA TYR A 231 -2.45 -11.77 14.58
C TYR A 231 -2.34 -12.43 13.21
N GLY A 232 -2.55 -13.75 13.23
CA GLY A 232 -2.86 -14.54 12.05
C GLY A 232 -4.33 -14.40 11.65
N ASN A 233 -4.54 -14.63 10.35
CA ASN A 233 -5.78 -14.94 9.66
C ASN A 233 -6.89 -15.60 10.51
N SER A 234 -8.11 -15.04 10.42
CA SER A 234 -9.31 -15.83 10.18
C SER A 234 -10.48 -14.99 9.65
N PHE A 235 -10.86 -15.34 8.42
CA PHE A 235 -12.17 -15.30 7.78
C PHE A 235 -13.35 -14.66 8.53
N HIS A 236 -13.96 -13.67 7.87
CA HIS A 236 -15.41 -13.65 7.72
C HIS A 236 -15.79 -13.22 6.31
N HIS A 237 -16.33 -14.18 5.55
CA HIS A 237 -17.17 -13.94 4.39
C HIS A 237 -18.43 -13.20 4.85
N GLU A 238 -18.73 -12.06 4.22
CA GLU A 238 -20.12 -11.73 3.93
C GLU A 238 -20.34 -11.61 2.43
N LYS A 239 -21.35 -12.36 2.03
CA LYS A 239 -21.80 -12.69 0.70
C LYS A 239 -23.15 -12.00 0.56
N LYS A 240 -23.26 -11.07 -0.38
CA LYS A 240 -24.47 -10.67 -1.12
C LYS A 240 -23.99 -9.75 -2.26
N SER A 241 -23.76 -10.28 -3.47
CA SER A 241 -24.72 -10.42 -4.58
C SER A 241 -25.53 -9.14 -4.80
N PHE A 242 -25.42 -8.42 -5.92
CA PHE A 242 -25.80 -8.92 -7.25
C PHE A 242 -25.06 -8.19 -8.38
N MET A 243 -24.75 -8.95 -9.43
CA MET A 243 -24.17 -8.54 -10.71
C MET A 243 -25.25 -8.19 -11.74
N HIS A 244 -24.85 -7.34 -12.68
CA HIS A 244 -25.21 -7.25 -14.11
C HIS A 244 -26.65 -6.96 -14.58
N ASP A 245 -26.79 -5.75 -15.14
CA ASP A 245 -27.09 -5.42 -16.56
C ASP A 245 -27.52 -6.57 -17.50
N GLU A 246 -28.67 -6.42 -18.17
CA GLU A 246 -28.82 -6.66 -19.62
C GLU A 246 -30.16 -6.13 -20.19
N THR A 247 -30.03 -5.26 -21.20
CA THR A 247 -30.69 -5.23 -22.52
C THR A 247 -32.19 -5.57 -22.72
N LYS A 248 -32.83 -4.60 -23.41
CA LYS A 248 -33.78 -4.71 -24.56
C LYS A 248 -34.84 -5.83 -24.55
N GLY A 249 -36.11 -5.41 -24.48
CA GLY A 249 -37.26 -6.10 -25.07
C GLY A 249 -37.99 -5.16 -26.03
N ILE A 250 -38.01 -5.52 -27.31
CA ILE A 250 -38.93 -5.02 -28.34
C ILE A 250 -40.23 -5.81 -28.18
N ASP A 251 -41.37 -5.11 -28.21
CA ASP A 251 -42.69 -5.56 -28.66
C ASP A 251 -43.61 -4.31 -28.58
N SER A 252 -44.52 -3.97 -29.49
CA SER A 252 -44.98 -4.46 -30.78
C SER A 252 -46.03 -3.41 -31.26
N ILE A 253 -46.46 -3.52 -32.52
CA ILE A 253 -47.75 -3.02 -33.08
C ILE A 253 -47.76 -1.67 -33.84
N HIS A 254 -47.97 -1.84 -35.16
CA HIS A 254 -48.45 -0.95 -36.24
C HIS A 254 -47.46 -0.06 -36.99
#